data_AF-A0A6A6PTT2-F1
#
_entry.id   AF-A0A6A6PTT2-F1
#
_cell.length_a   1.000
_cell.length_b   1.000
_cell.length_c   1.000
_cell.angle_alpha   90.00
_cell.angle_beta   90.00
_cell.angle_gamma   90.00
#
_symmetry.space_group_name_H-M   'P 1'
#
loop_
_entity.id
_entity.type
_entity.pdbx_description
1 polymer ?
#
loop_
_entity_poly.entity_id
_entity_poly.type
_entity_poly.pdbx_seq_one_letter_code
_entity_poly.pdbx_strand_id
1 'polypeptide(L)'
;MSLAKPLNIAMRGLQFLWALLVMAIVGNMVAEAHNSPSVVNYSLFCSVFGMLSLFYLLPATIWENFSISPWFPLILDILNTIFWFCGAVALAADLGVHSCSNQGYLDSNHITNGVKTGKSGRCTEAQASDAFLFFGFFAFLVSTVLSGLNTRGSGIRPSGIRRSGPAMSQV
;
A
#
# COMPACT_ATOMS: atom_id res chain seq x y z
N MET A 1 8.92 -1.50 -26.45
CA MET A 1 8.39 -1.08 -25.12
C MET A 1 7.84 -2.33 -24.46
N SER A 2 8.59 -2.93 -23.54
CA SER A 2 8.19 -4.20 -22.92
C SER A 2 6.87 -4.03 -22.17
N LEU A 3 5.95 -4.98 -22.35
CA LEU A 3 4.62 -5.05 -21.71
C LEU A 3 4.66 -4.82 -20.17
N ALA A 4 5.82 -5.06 -19.55
CA ALA A 4 6.08 -4.83 -18.14
C ALA A 4 5.97 -3.36 -17.69
N LYS A 5 6.33 -2.39 -18.54
CA LYS A 5 6.24 -0.95 -18.17
C LYS A 5 4.81 -0.45 -17.96
N PRO A 6 3.87 -0.62 -18.91
CA PRO A 6 2.49 -0.18 -18.71
C PRO A 6 1.80 -0.96 -17.59
N LEU A 7 2.11 -2.25 -17.40
CA LEU A 7 1.58 -3.05 -16.30
C LEU A 7 2.01 -2.49 -14.93
N ASN A 8 3.29 -2.16 -14.76
CA ASN A 8 3.79 -1.57 -13.53
C ASN A 8 3.10 -0.22 -13.24
N ILE A 9 2.97 0.64 -14.24
CA ILE A 9 2.28 1.94 -14.09
C ILE A 9 0.81 1.73 -13.68
N ALA A 10 0.12 0.78 -14.30
CA ALA A 10 -1.27 0.44 -13.93
C ALA A 10 -1.37 -0.07 -12.49
N MET A 11 -0.43 -0.93 -12.05
CA MET A 11 -0.38 -1.41 -10.66
C MET A 11 -0.15 -0.28 -9.67
N ARG A 12 0.75 0.68 -9.99
CA ARG A 12 0.96 1.89 -9.16
C ARG A 12 -0.27 2.77 -9.09
N GLY A 13 -0.96 2.97 -10.22
CA GLY A 13 -2.22 3.72 -10.27
C GLY A 13 -3.32 3.07 -9.43
N LEU A 14 -3.41 1.74 -9.47
CA LEU A 14 -4.36 0.99 -8.66
C LEU A 14 -4.05 1.11 -7.16
N GLN A 15 -2.77 1.00 -6.77
CA GLN A 15 -2.34 1.24 -5.39
C GLN A 15 -2.69 2.65 -4.91
N PHE A 16 -2.48 3.66 -5.78
CA PHE A 16 -2.81 5.04 -5.47
C PHE A 16 -4.32 5.23 -5.26
N LEU A 17 -5.14 4.60 -6.09
CA LEU A 17 -6.59 4.63 -5.94
C LEU A 17 -7.02 4.03 -4.60
N TRP A 18 -6.49 2.87 -4.20
CA TRP A 18 -6.81 2.27 -2.90
C TRP A 18 -6.33 3.14 -1.73
N ALA A 19 -5.12 3.70 -1.80
CA ALA A 19 -4.61 4.62 -0.79
C ALA A 19 -5.49 5.87 -0.64
N LEU A 20 -5.94 6.45 -1.75
CA LEU A 20 -6.82 7.61 -1.76
C LEU A 20 -8.19 7.29 -1.15
N LEU A 21 -8.81 6.17 -1.54
CA LEU A 21 -10.12 5.76 -1.00
C LEU A 21 -10.06 5.52 0.50
N VAL A 22 -9.05 4.79 0.98
CA VAL A 22 -8.87 4.55 2.43
C VAL A 22 -8.62 5.87 3.16
N MET A 23 -7.75 6.74 2.64
CA MET A 23 -7.48 8.03 3.29
C MET A 23 -8.72 8.93 3.34
N ALA A 24 -9.53 8.98 2.27
CA ALA A 24 -10.74 9.80 2.23
C ALA A 24 -11.78 9.32 3.26
N ILE A 25 -12.02 8.01 3.34
CA ILE A 25 -13.01 7.43 4.25
C ILE A 25 -12.51 7.51 5.70
N VAL A 26 -11.28 7.06 5.96
CA VAL A 26 -10.69 7.09 7.31
C VAL A 26 -10.48 8.53 7.80
N GLY A 27 -10.15 9.46 6.91
CA GLY A 27 -10.06 10.89 7.22
C GLY A 27 -11.41 11.46 7.65
N ASN A 28 -12.50 11.08 6.98
CA ASN A 28 -13.85 11.43 7.43
C ASN A 28 -14.19 10.77 8.77
N MET A 29 -13.72 9.53 9.00
CA MET A 29 -13.86 8.83 10.29
C MET A 29 -13.24 9.59 11.46
N VAL A 30 -12.04 10.13 11.26
CA VAL A 30 -11.34 10.92 12.27
C VAL A 30 -11.99 12.30 12.47
N ALA A 31 -12.51 12.93 11.42
CA ALA A 31 -13.09 14.28 11.50
C ALA A 31 -14.39 14.35 12.34
N GLU A 32 -15.21 13.31 12.33
CA GLU A 32 -16.46 13.30 13.12
C GLU A 32 -16.32 12.61 14.50
N ALA A 33 -15.18 11.98 14.78
CA ALA A 33 -14.94 11.28 16.04
C ALA A 33 -14.57 12.25 17.16
N HIS A 34 -15.22 12.11 18.33
CA HIS A 34 -14.87 12.88 19.53
C HIS A 34 -13.73 12.23 20.33
N ASN A 35 -13.51 10.93 20.12
CA ASN A 35 -12.35 10.19 20.59
C ASN A 35 -12.03 9.12 19.53
N SER A 36 -10.90 9.26 18.85
CA SER A 36 -10.55 8.40 17.71
C SER A 36 -9.89 7.11 18.20
N PRO A 37 -10.42 5.93 17.84
CA PRO A 37 -9.77 4.65 18.10
C PRO A 37 -8.33 4.62 17.58
N SER A 38 -7.44 3.96 18.32
CA SER A 38 -6.03 3.82 17.93
C SER A 38 -5.87 3.12 16.58
N VAL A 39 -6.73 2.15 16.27
CA VAL A 39 -6.72 1.39 15.01
C VAL A 39 -7.16 2.23 13.80
N VAL A 40 -8.10 3.17 13.99
CA VAL A 40 -8.49 4.14 12.96
C VAL A 40 -7.31 5.07 12.65
N ASN A 41 -6.62 5.56 13.68
CA ASN A 41 -5.43 6.39 13.52
C ASN A 41 -4.28 5.63 12.82
N TYR A 42 -4.10 4.35 13.14
CA TYR A 42 -3.12 3.50 12.47
C TYR A 42 -3.47 3.26 11.00
N SER A 43 -4.75 3.07 10.68
CA SER A 43 -5.23 2.94 9.30
C SER A 43 -5.00 4.22 8.50
N LEU A 44 -5.19 5.39 9.13
CA LEU A 44 -4.85 6.68 8.52
C LEU A 44 -3.36 6.77 8.23
N PHE A 45 -2.50 6.41 9.19
CA PHE A 45 -1.04 6.33 8.98
C PHE A 45 -0.68 5.44 7.80
N CYS A 46 -1.25 4.24 7.69
CA CYS A 46 -0.97 3.30 6.61
C CYS A 46 -1.34 3.89 5.23
N SER A 47 -2.48 4.56 5.14
CA SER A 47 -2.93 5.22 3.90
C SER A 47 -2.03 6.38 3.48
N VAL A 48 -1.62 7.23 4.43
CA VAL A 48 -0.72 8.37 4.18
C VAL A 48 0.68 7.87 3.81
N PHE A 49 1.21 6.87 4.50
CA PHE A 49 2.48 6.25 4.18
C PHE A 49 2.46 5.59 2.78
N GLY A 50 1.37 4.89 2.45
CA GLY A 50 1.12 4.35 1.11
C GLY A 50 1.13 5.43 0.04
N MET A 51 0.51 6.58 0.30
CA MET A 51 0.46 7.66 -0.67
C MET A 51 1.81 8.37 -0.83
N LEU A 52 2.50 8.66 0.28
CA LEU A 52 3.84 9.28 0.26
C LEU A 52 4.86 8.39 -0.43
N SER A 53 4.83 7.09 -0.18
CA SER A 53 5.69 6.15 -0.89
C SER A 53 5.35 6.13 -2.39
N LEU A 54 4.08 6.08 -2.78
CA LEU A 54 3.70 6.16 -4.20
C LEU A 54 4.14 7.45 -4.90
N PHE A 55 4.15 8.59 -4.20
CA PHE A 55 4.72 9.82 -4.74
C PHE A 55 6.22 9.71 -5.08
N TYR A 56 6.96 8.84 -4.38
CA TYR A 56 8.35 8.50 -4.74
C TYR A 56 8.42 7.43 -5.83
N LEU A 57 7.58 6.39 -5.75
CA LEU A 57 7.63 5.25 -6.67
C LEU A 57 7.12 5.60 -8.09
N LEU A 58 6.16 6.52 -8.24
CA LEU A 58 5.63 6.96 -9.54
C LEU A 58 6.71 7.62 -10.41
N PRO A 59 7.41 8.69 -9.97
CA PRO A 59 8.54 9.27 -10.72
C PRO A 59 9.64 8.24 -10.98
N ALA A 60 9.96 7.38 -10.00
CA ALA A 60 10.99 6.35 -10.16
C ALA A 60 10.66 5.35 -11.28
N THR A 61 9.38 5.05 -11.52
CA THR A 61 8.97 4.18 -12.64
C THR A 61 9.01 4.86 -14.01
N ILE A 62 8.84 6.19 -14.06
CA ILE A 62 8.79 6.96 -15.32
C ILE A 62 10.21 7.42 -15.71
N TRP A 63 11.04 7.78 -14.73
CA TRP A 63 12.36 8.37 -14.91
C TRP A 63 13.41 7.38 -14.40
N GLU A 64 13.95 6.54 -15.29
CA GLU A 64 15.00 5.55 -14.95
C GLU A 64 16.25 6.22 -14.34
N ASN A 65 16.50 7.50 -14.64
CA ASN A 65 17.62 8.28 -14.13
C ASN A 65 17.44 8.78 -12.68
N PHE A 66 16.25 8.64 -12.09
CA PHE A 66 15.96 9.14 -10.74
C PHE A 66 16.19 8.09 -9.64
N SER A 67 16.43 6.83 -10.02
CA SER A 67 16.67 5.75 -9.06
C SER A 67 18.11 5.77 -8.54
N ILE A 68 18.33 6.48 -7.43
CA ILE A 68 19.63 6.58 -6.72
C ILE A 68 20.17 5.19 -6.31
N SER A 69 19.29 4.22 -6.05
CA SER A 69 19.67 2.81 -5.87
C SER A 69 18.49 1.88 -6.20
N PRO A 70 18.73 0.73 -6.87
CA PRO A 70 17.69 -0.21 -7.31
C PRO A 70 16.95 -0.91 -6.15
N TRP A 71 17.43 -0.76 -4.90
CA TRP A 71 16.84 -1.41 -3.73
C TRP A 71 15.74 -0.60 -3.05
N PHE A 72 15.73 0.73 -3.19
CA PHE A 72 14.77 1.61 -2.50
C PHE A 72 13.30 1.32 -2.86
N PRO A 73 12.92 1.15 -4.14
CA PRO A 73 11.53 0.85 -4.50
C PRO A 73 11.05 -0.48 -3.90
N LEU A 74 11.92 -1.49 -3.86
CA LEU A 74 11.62 -2.81 -3.30
C LEU A 74 11.42 -2.75 -1.78
N ILE A 75 12.27 -2.00 -1.07
CA ILE A 75 12.13 -1.82 0.39
C ILE A 75 10.81 -1.10 0.70
N LEU A 76 10.48 -0.03 -0.03
CA LEU A 76 9.21 0.67 0.17
C LEU A 76 8.00 -0.21 -0.15
N ASP A 77 8.06 -1.02 -1.20
CA ASP A 77 7.01 -2.00 -1.53
C ASP A 77 6.78 -3.00 -0.38
N ILE A 78 7.87 -3.52 0.21
CA ILE A 78 7.80 -4.44 1.36
C ILE A 78 7.21 -3.74 2.59
N LEU A 79 7.68 -2.54 2.93
CA LEU A 79 7.18 -1.78 4.08
C LEU A 79 5.68 -1.50 3.92
N ASN A 80 5.24 -1.06 2.75
CA ASN A 80 3.83 -0.85 2.47
C ASN A 80 3.02 -2.13 2.64
N THR A 81 3.51 -3.24 2.09
CA THR A 81 2.82 -4.54 2.20
C THR A 81 2.61 -4.94 3.65
N ILE A 82 3.63 -4.78 4.51
CA ILE A 82 3.55 -5.12 5.93
C ILE A 82 2.59 -4.18 6.67
N PHE A 83 2.69 -2.88 6.48
CA PHE A 83 1.84 -1.91 7.18
C PHE A 83 0.37 -2.04 6.76
N TRP A 84 0.10 -2.20 5.47
CA TRP A 84 -1.26 -2.42 4.98
C TRP A 84 -1.85 -3.74 5.47
N PHE A 85 -1.05 -4.80 5.54
CA PHE A 85 -1.49 -6.08 6.12
C PHE A 85 -1.86 -5.94 7.60
N CYS A 86 -0.98 -5.35 8.41
CA CYS A 86 -1.25 -5.11 9.82
C CYS A 86 -2.48 -4.19 10.01
N GLY A 87 -2.63 -3.17 9.17
CA GLY A 87 -3.77 -2.25 9.22
C GLY A 87 -5.09 -2.96 8.95
N ALA A 88 -5.14 -3.77 7.89
CA ALA A 88 -6.32 -4.58 7.54
C ALA A 88 -6.69 -5.57 8.67
N VAL A 89 -5.72 -6.33 9.17
CA VAL A 89 -5.99 -7.34 10.22
C VAL A 89 -6.41 -6.67 11.53
N ALA A 90 -5.78 -5.55 11.91
CA ALA A 90 -6.14 -4.83 13.12
C ALA A 90 -7.56 -4.24 13.02
N LEU A 91 -7.91 -3.63 11.89
CA LEU A 91 -9.24 -3.07 11.69
C LEU A 91 -10.30 -4.16 11.66
N ALA A 92 -10.06 -5.29 10.98
CA ALA A 92 -10.97 -6.43 10.97
C ALA A 92 -11.19 -7.02 12.36
N ALA A 93 -10.14 -7.15 13.17
CA ALA A 93 -10.21 -7.69 14.53
C ALA A 93 -11.03 -6.81 15.47
N ASP A 94 -10.82 -5.49 15.42
CA ASP A 94 -11.54 -4.53 16.27
C ASP A 94 -12.97 -4.30 15.80
N LEU A 95 -13.23 -4.36 14.50
CA LEU A 95 -14.58 -4.16 13.98
C LEU A 95 -15.46 -5.35 14.36
N GLY A 96 -14.99 -6.59 14.24
CA GLY A 96 -15.78 -7.78 14.58
C GLY A 96 -17.09 -7.81 13.78
N VAL A 97 -16.99 -8.15 12.50
CA VAL A 97 -18.04 -8.02 11.47
C VAL A 97 -19.44 -8.44 11.97
N HIS A 98 -20.30 -7.45 12.24
CA HIS A 98 -21.71 -7.63 12.54
C HIS A 98 -22.57 -6.67 11.71
N SER A 99 -23.87 -6.93 11.68
CA SER A 99 -24.83 -6.06 10.99
C SER A 99 -24.87 -4.67 11.61
N CYS A 100 -24.58 -3.64 10.80
CA CYS A 100 -24.66 -2.23 11.17
C CYS A 100 -26.09 -1.73 11.47
N SER A 101 -27.09 -2.61 11.41
CA SER A 101 -28.49 -2.36 11.83
C SER A 101 -28.75 -2.69 13.31
N ASN A 102 -27.84 -3.41 13.98
CA ASN A 102 -28.01 -3.79 15.37
C ASN A 102 -27.51 -2.67 16.30
N GLN A 103 -28.43 -1.95 16.91
CA GLN A 103 -28.13 -0.86 17.84
C GLN A 103 -27.30 -1.33 19.06
N GLY A 104 -27.50 -2.56 19.55
CA GLY A 104 -26.70 -3.11 20.64
C GLY A 104 -25.21 -3.23 20.30
N TYR A 105 -24.90 -3.60 19.05
CA TYR A 105 -23.53 -3.67 18.54
C TYR A 105 -22.92 -2.28 18.33
N LEU A 106 -23.71 -1.32 17.84
CA LEU A 106 -23.27 0.06 17.64
C LEU A 106 -22.91 0.76 18.97
N ASP A 107 -23.60 0.41 20.06
CA ASP A 107 -23.39 0.98 21.38
C ASP A 107 -22.29 0.27 22.18
N SER A 108 -22.09 -1.05 21.98
CA SER A 108 -21.05 -1.81 22.67
C SER A 108 -19.66 -1.67 22.05
N ASN A 109 -19.57 -1.29 20.77
CA ASN A 109 -18.31 -1.31 20.05
C ASN A 109 -17.57 0.04 20.12
N HIS A 110 -16.28 0.00 20.47
CA HIS A 110 -15.48 1.20 20.73
C HIS A 110 -15.21 2.02 19.45
N ILE A 111 -15.27 1.38 18.27
CA ILE A 111 -15.10 2.02 16.97
C ILE A 111 -16.32 2.88 16.60
N THR A 112 -17.54 2.41 16.90
CA THR A 112 -18.80 3.06 16.49
C THR A 112 -19.37 4.01 17.55
N ASN A 113 -18.98 3.87 18.82
CA ASN A 113 -19.52 4.67 19.92
C ASN A 113 -18.83 6.04 20.10
N GLY A 114 -17.78 6.35 19.32
CA GLY A 114 -17.05 7.62 19.39
C GLY A 114 -17.77 8.84 18.77
N VAL A 115 -19.01 8.68 18.30
CA VAL A 115 -19.68 9.63 17.39
C VAL A 115 -21.08 9.97 17.92
N LYS A 116 -21.44 11.28 17.91
CA LYS A 116 -22.68 11.80 18.51
C LYS A 116 -23.95 11.48 17.69
N THR A 117 -23.83 11.28 16.37
CA THR A 117 -24.94 11.01 15.45
C THR A 117 -24.47 10.09 14.32
N GLY A 118 -25.27 9.12 13.86
CA GLY A 118 -24.96 8.34 12.65
C GLY A 118 -24.09 7.08 12.81
N LYS A 119 -24.21 6.36 13.93
CA LYS A 119 -23.41 5.14 14.22
C LYS A 119 -23.48 4.05 13.13
N SER A 120 -24.62 3.88 12.46
CA SER A 120 -24.78 2.90 11.37
C SER A 120 -23.99 3.29 10.11
N GLY A 121 -23.90 4.58 9.80
CA GLY A 121 -23.08 5.12 8.70
C GLY A 121 -21.60 4.85 8.93
N ARG A 122 -21.10 5.17 10.13
CA ARG A 122 -19.73 4.86 10.57
C ARG A 122 -19.37 3.39 10.48
N CYS A 123 -20.27 2.50 10.88
CA CYS A 123 -20.06 1.05 10.75
C CYS A 123 -19.89 0.62 9.28
N THR A 124 -20.70 1.18 8.38
CA THR A 124 -20.61 0.90 6.94
C THR A 124 -19.31 1.44 6.34
N GLU A 125 -18.90 2.65 6.73
CA GLU A 125 -17.62 3.25 6.33
C GLU A 125 -16.41 2.45 6.85
N ALA A 126 -16.48 1.95 8.08
CA ALA A 126 -15.44 1.11 8.65
C ALA A 126 -15.33 -0.24 7.95
N GLN A 127 -16.46 -0.88 7.61
CA GLN A 127 -16.47 -2.11 6.81
C GLN A 127 -15.95 -1.89 5.39
N ALA A 128 -16.32 -0.76 4.75
CA ALA A 128 -15.82 -0.41 3.44
C ALA A 128 -14.30 -0.15 3.47
N SER A 129 -13.80 0.55 4.49
CA SER A 129 -12.36 0.83 4.62
C SER A 129 -11.55 -0.43 4.91
N ASP A 130 -12.07 -1.39 5.67
CA ASP A 130 -11.44 -2.70 5.87
C ASP A 130 -11.27 -3.47 4.54
N ALA A 131 -12.34 -3.53 3.74
CA ALA A 131 -12.28 -4.17 2.42
C ALA A 131 -11.26 -3.48 1.50
N PHE A 132 -11.22 -2.15 1.48
CA PHE A 132 -10.26 -1.39 0.68
C PHE A 132 -8.82 -1.56 1.17
N LEU A 133 -8.59 -1.70 2.48
CA LEU A 133 -7.28 -2.04 3.04
C LEU A 133 -6.80 -3.40 2.56
N PHE A 134 -7.66 -4.43 2.54
CA PHE A 134 -7.31 -5.74 1.98
C PHE A 134 -6.99 -5.66 0.48
N PHE A 135 -7.78 -4.95 -0.31
CA PHE A 135 -7.49 -4.78 -1.74
C PHE A 135 -6.17 -4.04 -1.99
N GLY A 136 -5.90 -2.99 -1.22
CA GLY A 136 -4.61 -2.29 -1.28
C GLY A 136 -3.45 -3.17 -0.86
N PHE A 137 -3.60 -3.97 0.20
CA PHE A 137 -2.61 -4.97 0.62
C PHE A 137 -2.26 -5.92 -0.52
N PHE A 138 -3.25 -6.52 -1.18
CA PHE A 138 -2.98 -7.42 -2.31
C PHE A 138 -2.31 -6.69 -3.47
N ALA A 139 -2.68 -5.44 -3.76
CA ALA A 139 -2.03 -4.65 -4.79
C ALA A 139 -0.54 -4.37 -4.48
N PHE A 140 -0.20 -4.07 -3.22
CA PHE A 140 1.18 -3.91 -2.76
C PHE A 140 1.95 -5.23 -2.73
N LEU A 141 1.31 -6.33 -2.33
CA LEU A 141 1.90 -7.67 -2.33
C LEU A 141 2.29 -8.10 -3.75
N VAL A 142 1.37 -7.97 -4.72
CA VAL A 142 1.65 -8.34 -6.11
C VAL A 142 2.81 -7.51 -6.67
N SER A 143 2.83 -6.20 -6.41
CA SER A 143 3.95 -5.35 -6.85
C SER A 143 5.26 -5.71 -6.17
N THR A 144 5.24 -6.05 -4.87
CA THR A 144 6.43 -6.52 -4.15
C THR A 144 7.00 -7.80 -4.76
N VAL A 145 6.13 -8.75 -5.09
CA VAL A 145 6.52 -10.01 -5.73
C VAL A 145 7.11 -9.74 -7.13
N LEU A 146 6.45 -8.92 -7.94
CA LEU A 146 6.93 -8.56 -9.28
C LEU A 146 8.28 -7.82 -9.21
N SER A 147 8.42 -6.84 -8.31
CA SER A 147 9.68 -6.14 -8.02
C SER A 147 10.76 -7.13 -7.60
N GLY A 148 10.46 -8.05 -6.67
CA GLY A 148 11.41 -9.06 -6.18
C GLY A 148 11.87 -10.05 -7.25
N LEU A 149 10.96 -10.50 -8.11
CA LEU A 149 11.29 -11.38 -9.25
C LEU A 149 12.18 -10.65 -10.27
N ASN A 150 11.92 -9.38 -10.55
CA ASN A 150 12.74 -8.56 -11.44
C ASN A 150 14.15 -8.30 -10.86
N THR A 151 14.26 -8.05 -9.55
CA THR A 151 15.56 -7.90 -8.86
C THR A 151 16.36 -9.21 -8.89
N ARG A 152 15.70 -10.38 -8.75
CA ARG A 152 16.37 -11.70 -8.87
C ARG A 152 16.79 -12.02 -10.30
N GLY A 153 16.00 -11.67 -11.31
CA GLY A 153 16.37 -11.82 -12.73
C GLY A 153 17.52 -10.92 -13.17
N SER A 154 17.73 -9.79 -12.48
CA SER A 154 18.87 -8.89 -12.68
C SER A 154 20.09 -9.22 -11.79
N GLY A 155 19.97 -10.21 -10.90
CA GLY A 155 20.93 -10.50 -9.83
C GLY A 155 22.05 -11.50 -10.15
N ILE A 156 22.09 -12.10 -11.35
CA ILE A 156 23.23 -12.92 -11.83
C ILE A 156 23.45 -12.68 -13.33
N ARG A 157 23.74 -11.44 -13.70
CA ARG A 157 24.70 -11.22 -14.79
C ARG A 157 25.87 -10.51 -14.15
N PRO A 158 27.02 -11.19 -13.95
CA PRO A 158 28.24 -10.49 -13.62
C PRO A 158 28.39 -9.42 -14.70
N SER A 159 28.39 -8.15 -14.29
CA SER A 159 28.84 -7.06 -15.12
C SER A 159 30.10 -7.53 -15.80
N GLY A 160 30.05 -7.64 -17.14
CA GLY A 160 31.08 -8.25 -17.93
C GLY A 160 32.42 -7.68 -17.53
N ILE A 161 33.26 -8.53 -16.93
CA ILE A 161 34.71 -8.35 -16.99
C ILE A 161 34.99 -8.19 -18.48
N ARG A 162 35.25 -6.95 -18.91
CA ARG A 162 35.92 -6.68 -20.17
C ARG A 162 37.29 -7.35 -20.05
N ARG A 163 37.37 -8.64 -20.34
CA ARG A 163 38.61 -9.28 -20.74
C ARG A 163 38.95 -8.67 -22.10
N SER A 164 39.56 -7.49 -22.04
CA SER A 164 40.44 -6.99 -23.08
C SER A 164 41.56 -8.02 -23.21
N GLY A 165 41.31 -9.08 -23.99
CA GLY A 165 42.40 -9.94 -24.47
C GLY A 165 43.32 -9.07 -25.31
N PRO A 166 44.65 -9.21 -25.17
CA PRO A 166 45.59 -8.39 -25.94
C PRO A 166 45.37 -8.61 -27.43
N ALA A 167 45.19 -7.52 -28.18
CA ALA A 167 45.20 -7.54 -29.63
C ALA A 167 46.62 -7.92 -30.08
N MET A 168 46.78 -9.17 -30.52
CA MET A 168 48.00 -9.60 -31.20
C MET A 168 48.01 -8.97 -32.59
N SER A 169 48.95 -8.07 -32.84
CA SER A 169 49.30 -7.64 -34.18
C SER A 169 49.83 -8.86 -34.93
N GLN A 170 49.14 -9.30 -35.98
CA GLN A 170 49.77 -10.11 -37.02
C GLN A 170 50.16 -9.17 -38.17
N VAL A 171 51.48 -9.25 -38.45
CA VAL A 171 52.29 -8.74 -39.57
C VAL A 171 51.58 -8.22 -40.80
#